data_AF-A0A9E1LTL1-F1
#
_entry.id   AF-A0A9E1LTL1-F1
#
_cell.length_a   1.000
_cell.length_b   1.000
_cell.length_c   1.000
_cell.angle_alpha   90.00
_cell.angle_beta   90.00
_cell.angle_gamma   90.00
#
_symmetry.space_group_name_H-M   'P 1'
#
loop_
_entity.id
_entity.type
_entity.pdbx_description
1 polymer ?
#
loop_
_entity_poly.entity_id
_entity_poly.type
_entity_poly.pdbx_seq_one_letter_code
_entity_poly.pdbx_strand_id
1 'polypeptide(L)' 'DLKSAEEAGEDVPELRARLASEYTYNVASPFLAAERGEIDSVIEPAATRTAVVKGLRALKNKKGILPQGKHGNIPL' A
#
# COMPACT_ATOMS: atom_id res chain seq x y z
N ASP A 1 -23.84 -11.86 -0.79
CA ASP A 1 -22.62 -12.68 -0.62
C ASP A 1 -22.50 -13.72 -1.71
N LEU A 2 -21.28 -14.15 -2.05
CA LEU A 2 -21.07 -15.16 -3.10
C LEU A 2 -21.89 -16.46 -2.86
N LYS A 3 -22.08 -16.84 -1.59
CA LYS A 3 -22.97 -17.94 -1.20
C LYS A 3 -24.45 -17.70 -1.53
N SER A 4 -24.95 -16.48 -1.34
CA SER A 4 -26.34 -16.15 -1.67
C SER A 4 -26.57 -16.05 -3.18
N ALA A 5 -25.54 -15.68 -3.96
CA ALA A 5 -25.60 -15.67 -5.42
C ALA A 5 -25.58 -17.09 -6.02
N GLU A 6 -24.83 -18.00 -5.39
CA GLU A 6 -24.81 -19.43 -5.74
C GLU A 6 -26.16 -20.11 -5.43
N GLU A 7 -26.78 -19.78 -4.30
CA GLU A 7 -28.12 -20.23 -3.92
C GLU A 7 -29.24 -19.64 -4.81
N ALA A 8 -29.03 -18.46 -5.39
CA ALA A 8 -29.97 -17.79 -6.30
C ALA A 8 -29.83 -18.24 -7.78
N GLY A 9 -28.82 -19.04 -8.12
CA GLY A 9 -28.58 -19.52 -9.49
C GLY A 9 -27.97 -18.48 -10.43
N GLU A 10 -27.33 -17.43 -9.89
CA GLU A 10 -26.64 -16.40 -10.66
C GLU A 10 -25.23 -16.84 -11.09
N ASP A 11 -24.62 -16.13 -12.05
CA ASP A 11 -23.25 -16.40 -12.51
C ASP A 11 -22.22 -15.95 -11.46
N VAL A 12 -21.92 -16.86 -10.53
CA VAL A 12 -20.95 -16.67 -9.44
C VAL A 12 -19.54 -16.29 -9.94
N PRO A 13 -19.00 -16.90 -11.02
CA PRO A 13 -17.75 -16.45 -11.65
C PRO A 13 -17.74 -14.97 -12.04
N GLU A 14 -18.78 -14.49 -12.72
CA GLU A 14 -18.88 -13.10 -13.17
C GLU A 14 -18.98 -12.14 -11.97
N LEU A 15 -19.81 -12.49 -10.98
CA LEU A 15 -19.98 -11.70 -9.76
C LEU A 15 -18.67 -11.61 -8.96
N ARG A 16 -17.91 -12.70 -8.87
CA ARG A 16 -16.59 -12.72 -8.23
C ARG A 16 -15.60 -11.84 -8.98
N ALA A 17 -15.57 -11.90 -10.31
CA ALA A 17 -14.67 -11.08 -11.11
C ALA A 17 -14.96 -9.58 -10.94
N ARG A 18 -16.25 -9.22 -10.91
CA ARG A 18 -16.69 -7.84 -10.64
C ARG A 18 -16.24 -7.36 -9.27
N LEU A 19 -16.54 -8.11 -8.21
CA LEU A 19 -16.16 -7.76 -6.84
C LEU A 19 -14.64 -7.65 -6.67
N ALA A 20 -13.88 -8.54 -7.31
CA ALA A 20 -12.42 -8.45 -7.31
C ALA A 20 -11.92 -7.15 -7.96
N SER A 21 -12.49 -6.79 -9.11
CA SER A 21 -12.13 -5.55 -9.81
C SER A 21 -12.48 -4.30 -9.00
N GLU A 22 -13.66 -4.29 -8.36
CA GLU A 22 -14.10 -3.20 -7.48
C GLU A 22 -13.19 -3.09 -6.26
N TYR A 23 -12.77 -4.20 -5.66
CA TYR A 23 -11.82 -4.19 -4.55
C TYR A 23 -10.43 -3.68 -4.97
N THR A 24 -9.93 -4.11 -6.13
CA THR A 24 -8.65 -3.64 -6.66
C THR A 24 -8.67 -2.12 -6.86
N TYR A 25 -9.75 -1.57 -7.41
CA TYR A 25 -9.87 -0.14 -7.64
C TYR A 25 -10.04 0.66 -6.33
N ASN A 26 -10.92 0.21 -5.43
CA ASN A 26 -11.31 0.96 -4.25
C ASN A 26 -10.36 0.81 -3.06
N VAL A 27 -9.50 -0.22 -3.05
CA VAL A 27 -8.65 -0.53 -1.88
C VAL A 27 -7.19 -0.71 -2.28
N ALA A 28 -6.92 -1.47 -3.34
CA ALA A 28 -5.54 -1.83 -3.71
C ALA A 28 -4.91 -0.88 -4.75
N SER A 29 -5.58 0.23 -5.08
CA SER A 29 -5.06 1.22 -6.02
C SER A 29 -3.93 2.04 -5.37
N PRO A 30 -2.75 2.14 -6.02
CA PRO A 30 -1.64 2.94 -5.49
C PRO A 30 -1.97 4.44 -5.41
N PHE A 31 -2.93 4.91 -6.21
CA PHE A 31 -3.36 6.30 -6.19
C PHE A 31 -4.12 6.65 -4.90
N LEU A 32 -4.90 5.71 -4.37
CA LEU A 32 -5.61 5.90 -3.11
C LEU A 32 -4.62 6.03 -1.93
N ALA A 33 -3.56 5.22 -1.93
CA ALA A 33 -2.49 5.34 -0.94
C ALA A 33 -1.76 6.70 -1.05
N ALA A 34 -1.59 7.22 -2.27
CA ALA A 34 -1.01 8.55 -2.47
C ALA A 34 -1.92 9.67 -1.96
N GLU A 35 -3.24 9.58 -2.21
CA GLU A 35 -4.23 10.55 -1.68
C GLU A 35 -4.28 10.58 -0.16
N ARG A 36 -4.07 9.42 0.49
CA ARG A 36 -4.01 9.31 1.96
C ARG A 36 -2.66 9.75 2.54
N GLY A 37 -1.65 9.98 1.72
CA GLY A 37 -0.28 10.29 2.16
C GLY A 37 0.45 9.11 2.80
N GLU A 38 -0.01 7.88 2.56
CA GLU A 38 0.70 6.66 2.98
C GLU A 38 1.98 6.45 2.15
N ILE A 39 1.93 6.87 0.88
CA ILE A 39 3.09 6.92 -0.02
C ILE A 39 3.31 8.36 -0.51
N ASP A 40 4.57 8.74 -0.73
CA ASP A 40 4.91 10.09 -1.17
C ASP A 40 4.49 10.36 -2.63
N SER A 41 4.66 9.37 -3.52
CA SER A 41 4.31 9.49 -4.94
C SER A 41 4.30 8.13 -5.65
N VAL A 42 3.53 8.04 -6.74
CA VAL A 42 3.61 6.96 -7.72
C VAL A 42 4.59 7.39 -8.82
N ILE A 43 5.61 6.57 -9.09
CA ILE A 43 6.68 6.90 -10.04
C ILE A 43 6.74 5.89 -11.18
N GLU A 44 7.29 6.30 -12.32
CA GLU A 44 7.65 5.37 -13.38
C GLU A 44 8.76 4.41 -12.90
N PRO A 45 8.72 3.11 -13.28
CA PRO A 45 9.72 2.14 -12.84
C PRO A 45 11.17 2.56 -13.14
N ALA A 46 11.43 3.20 -14.28
CA ALA A 46 12.74 3.70 -14.66
C ALA A 46 13.26 4.85 -13.76
N ALA A 47 12.35 5.62 -13.14
CA ALA A 47 12.71 6.75 -12.29
C ALA A 47 13.17 6.34 -10.87
N THR A 48 13.02 5.06 -10.50
CA THR A 48 13.30 4.52 -9.16
C THR A 48 14.68 4.93 -8.64
N ARG A 49 15.75 4.76 -9.43
CA ARG A 49 17.11 5.14 -9.01
C ARG A 49 17.21 6.62 -8.66
N THR A 50 16.62 7.48 -9.49
CA THR A 50 16.65 8.93 -9.29
C THR A 50 15.87 9.33 -8.04
N ALA A 51 14.69 8.74 -7.81
CA ALA A 51 13.89 8.97 -6.62
C ALA A 51 14.65 8.58 -5.34
N VAL A 52 15.25 7.39 -5.32
CA VAL A 52 16.04 6.90 -4.18
C VAL A 52 17.24 7.83 -3.90
N VAL A 53 18.00 8.21 -4.94
CA VAL A 53 19.15 9.11 -4.78
C VAL A 53 18.74 10.47 -4.22
N LYS A 54 17.61 11.02 -4.67
CA LYS A 54 17.07 12.29 -4.14
C LYS A 54 16.67 12.14 -2.66
N GLY A 55 15.98 11.05 -2.31
CA GLY A 55 15.59 10.77 -0.92
C GLY A 55 16.79 10.66 0.01
N LEU A 56 17.81 9.89 -0.38
CA LEU A 56 19.03 9.73 0.42
C LEU A 56 19.79 11.06 0.60
N ARG A 57 19.84 11.89 -0.45
CA ARG A 57 20.47 13.23 -0.36
C ARG A 57 19.71 14.15 0.59
N ALA A 58 18.39 14.16 0.52
CA ALA A 58 17.55 14.97 1.41
C ALA A 58 17.68 14.53 2.87
N LEU A 59 17.75 13.22 3.13
CA LEU A 59 17.84 12.64 4.46
C LEU A 59 19.25 12.58 5.02
N LYS A 60 20.27 13.03 4.27
CA LYS A 60 21.70 12.89 4.61
C LYS A 60 22.06 13.32 6.03
N ASN A 61 21.43 14.39 6.53
CA ASN A 61 21.74 14.97 7.83
C ASN A 61 20.63 14.73 8.88
N LYS A 62 19.66 13.85 8.60
CA LYS A 62 18.54 13.57 9.51
C LYS A 62 19.07 12.85 10.77
N LYS A 63 18.82 13.44 11.93
CA LYS A 63 19.09 12.84 13.25
C LYS A 63 17.77 12.57 13.97
N GLY A 64 17.52 11.32 14.34
CA GLY A 64 16.36 10.94 15.16
C GLY A 64 16.68 11.12 16.64
N ILE A 65 15.66 11.50 17.43
CA ILE A 65 15.75 11.54 18.89
C ILE A 65 15.09 10.27 19.41
N LEU A 66 15.81 9.50 20.22
CA LEU A 66 15.34 8.27 20.83
C LEU A 66 15.13 8.49 22.35
N PRO A 67 14.16 7.82 22.98
CA PRO A 67 14.01 7.82 24.43
C PRO A 67 15.30 7.33 25.12
N GLN A 68 15.61 7.87 26.29
CA GLN A 68 16.76 7.43 27.07
C GLN A 68 16.50 6.05 27.70
N GLY A 69 17.41 5.10 27.49
CA GLY A 69 17.33 3.75 28.02
C GLY A 69 18.55 2.93 27.58
N LYS A 70 18.72 1.73 28.17
CA LYS A 70 19.83 0.82 27.81
C LYS A 70 19.64 0.19 26.43
N HIS A 71 18.45 -0.33 26.16
CA HIS A 71 18.02 -0.92 24.89
C HIS A 71 16.49 -1.07 24.90
N GLY A 72 15.89 -1.37 23.75
CA GLY A 72 14.48 -1.75 23.66
C GLY A 72 14.21 -3.18 24.16
N ASN A 73 12.95 -3.58 24.16
CA ASN A 73 12.51 -4.95 24.43
C ASN A 73 11.65 -5.43 23.23
N ILE A 74 12.34 -5.88 22.18
CA ILE A 74 11.70 -6.35 20.95
C ILE A 74 11.14 -7.77 21.23
N PRO A 75 9.90 -8.11 20.80
CA PRO A 75 9.40 -9.47 20.92
C PRO A 75 10.37 -10.49 20.30
N LEU A 76 10.62 -11.60 21.02
CA LEU A 76 11.43 -12.73 20.56
C LEU A 76 10.57 -13.83 19.93
#